data_AF-A0A3B1DQS9-F1
#
_entry.id   AF-A0A3B1DQS9-F1
#
_cell.length_a   1.000
_cell.length_b   1.000
_cell.length_c   1.000
_cell.angle_alpha   90.00
_cell.angle_beta   90.00
_cell.angle_gamma   90.00
#
_symmetry.space_group_name_H-M   'P 1'
#
loop_
_entity.id
_entity.type
_entity.pdbx_description
1 polymer ?
#
loop_
_entity_poly.entity_id
_entity_poly.type
_entity_poly.pdbx_seq_one_letter_code
_entity_poly.pdbx_strand_id
1 'polypeptide(L)'
;MATQNSAVSFLGALSQVSLYKRTQGRLVRQLTALTIAVIVLLGAGAFSSEVMRGVASSVAPFPTSAEELQTSSAPMIQGLLRYGVPTLLGLLGCWVAYRAVNYPRFADFLISVEAEINKVSWPSMGELKRGTIVVISVMFSLGITLTLYNSFWYWFFKVIGVLEDIGPSE
;
A
#
# COMPACT_ATOMS: atom_id res chain seq x y z
N MET A 1 -2.66 22.13 48.55
CA MET A 1 -2.48 22.75 47.22
C MET A 1 -2.80 21.66 46.18
N ALA A 2 -3.94 21.77 45.50
CA ALA A 2 -4.47 20.72 44.65
C ALA A 2 -3.71 20.67 43.30
N THR A 3 -3.20 19.49 42.96
CA THR A 3 -2.64 19.16 41.64
C THR A 3 -3.76 19.30 40.60
N GLN A 4 -3.78 20.41 39.84
CA GLN A 4 -4.74 20.58 38.75
C GLN A 4 -4.45 19.57 37.64
N ASN A 5 -5.49 18.79 37.34
CA ASN A 5 -5.54 17.73 36.36
C ASN A 5 -4.97 18.13 35.00
N SER A 6 -3.89 17.45 34.61
CA SER A 6 -3.28 17.43 33.28
C SER A 6 -4.16 16.70 32.25
N ALA A 7 -5.46 16.99 32.21
CA ALA A 7 -6.35 16.57 31.14
C ALA A 7 -6.48 17.73 30.14
N VAL A 8 -5.36 18.12 29.54
CA VAL A 8 -5.43 18.81 28.23
C VAL A 8 -5.93 17.74 27.27
N SER A 9 -7.25 17.71 27.14
CA SER A 9 -8.04 16.67 26.52
C SER A 9 -7.51 16.33 25.14
N PHE A 10 -7.23 15.05 24.91
CA PHE A 10 -6.89 14.48 23.60
C PHE A 10 -7.84 14.96 22.49
N LEU A 11 -9.12 15.16 22.83
CA LEU A 11 -10.16 15.74 21.96
C LEU A 11 -9.97 17.24 21.67
N GLY A 12 -9.47 18.02 22.63
CA GLY A 12 -9.13 19.44 22.44
C GLY A 12 -7.84 19.64 21.63
N ALA A 13 -6.88 18.73 21.80
CA ALA A 13 -5.68 18.66 20.96
C ALA A 13 -6.03 18.24 19.52
N LEU A 14 -7.02 17.35 19.34
CA LEU A 14 -7.59 17.07 18.03
C LEU A 14 -8.27 18.32 17.46
N SER A 15 -9.07 19.08 18.22
CA SER A 15 -9.80 20.24 17.68
C SER A 15 -8.95 21.49 17.40
N GLN A 16 -7.68 21.56 17.83
CA GLN A 16 -6.84 22.71 17.55
C GLN A 16 -6.33 22.72 16.10
N VAL A 17 -6.81 23.70 15.33
CA VAL A 17 -6.42 24.01 13.94
C VAL A 17 -5.20 24.94 13.92
N SER A 18 -4.22 24.72 14.81
CA SER A 18 -2.99 25.52 14.79
C SER A 18 -1.91 24.75 14.05
N LEU A 19 -1.49 25.29 12.90
CA LEU A 19 -0.35 24.79 12.15
C LEU A 19 0.93 25.03 12.97
N TYR A 20 1.35 24.01 13.69
CA TYR A 20 2.61 23.99 14.43
C TYR A 20 3.80 24.13 13.45
N LYS A 21 4.60 25.19 13.64
CA LYS A 21 5.85 25.55 12.93
C LYS A 21 5.80 25.37 11.39
N ARG A 22 5.10 26.29 10.71
CA ARG A 22 4.72 26.20 9.28
C ARG A 22 5.86 26.04 8.25
N THR A 23 7.11 26.40 8.58
CA THR A 23 8.23 26.43 7.62
C THR A 23 9.18 25.23 7.73
N GLN A 24 9.17 24.48 8.83
CA GLN A 24 10.10 23.37 9.09
C GLN A 24 9.39 22.01 8.89
N GLY A 25 10.00 21.08 8.17
CA GLY A 25 9.40 19.76 7.89
C GLY A 25 8.21 19.78 6.92
N ARG A 26 8.05 20.84 6.11
CA ARG A 26 6.90 20.96 5.18
C ARG A 26 6.86 19.83 4.17
N LEU A 27 8.00 19.52 3.54
CA LEU A 27 8.09 18.46 2.53
C LEU A 27 7.89 17.09 3.14
N VAL A 28 8.51 16.80 4.29
CA VAL A 28 8.36 15.50 4.98
C VAL A 28 6.90 15.27 5.37
N ARG A 29 6.23 16.27 5.93
CA ARG A 29 4.81 16.16 6.32
C ARG A 29 3.89 15.99 5.11
N GLN A 30 4.13 16.75 4.02
CA GLN A 30 3.36 16.61 2.79
C GLN A 30 3.56 15.23 2.14
N LEU A 31 4.80 14.73 2.10
CA LEU A 31 5.11 13.42 1.56
C LEU A 31 4.49 12.31 2.42
N THR A 32 4.62 12.34 3.74
CA THR A 32 4.00 11.35 4.62
C THR A 32 2.47 11.38 4.51
N ALA A 33 1.84 12.56 4.47
CA ALA A 33 0.40 12.67 4.28
C ALA A 33 -0.03 12.11 2.92
N LEU A 34 0.71 12.43 1.85
CA LEU A 34 0.44 11.91 0.51
C LEU A 34 0.61 10.39 0.45
N THR A 35 1.70 9.85 1.02
CA THR A 35 1.95 8.40 1.06
C THR A 35 0.83 7.66 1.79
N ILE A 36 0.42 8.13 2.97
CA ILE A 36 -0.67 7.51 3.72
C ILE A 36 -1.98 7.64 2.93
N ALA A 37 -2.26 8.79 2.31
CA ALA A 37 -3.45 8.98 1.48
C ALA A 37 -3.48 8.01 0.30
N VAL A 38 -2.36 7.83 -0.41
CA VAL A 38 -2.25 6.87 -1.52
C VAL A 38 -2.49 5.44 -1.03
N ILE A 39 -1.89 5.03 0.09
CA ILE A 39 -2.11 3.70 0.69
C ILE A 39 -3.59 3.49 1.04
N VAL A 40 -4.23 4.49 1.66
CA VAL A 40 -5.65 4.44 2.00
C VAL A 40 -6.54 4.34 0.75
N LEU A 41 -6.24 5.12 -0.30
CA LEU A 41 -7.01 5.10 -1.54
C LEU A 41 -6.85 3.78 -2.29
N LEU A 42 -5.63 3.24 -2.37
CA LEU A 42 -5.38 1.92 -2.95
C LEU A 42 -6.05 0.81 -2.12
N GLY A 43 -5.99 0.90 -0.79
CA GLY A 43 -6.67 -0.01 0.13
C GLY A 43 -8.19 0.03 -0.03
N ALA A 44 -8.77 1.22 -0.16
CA ALA A 44 -10.21 1.39 -0.42
C ALA A 44 -10.60 0.84 -1.80
N GLY A 45 -9.75 1.02 -2.81
CA GLY A 45 -9.94 0.46 -4.15
C GLY A 45 -9.91 -1.07 -4.16
N ALA A 46 -8.89 -1.67 -3.54
CA ALA A 46 -8.76 -3.12 -3.38
C ALA A 46 -9.90 -3.72 -2.53
N PHE A 47 -10.34 -3.01 -1.49
CA PHE A 47 -11.49 -3.41 -0.67
C PHE A 47 -12.81 -3.40 -1.47
N SER A 48 -13.00 -2.41 -2.35
CA SER A 48 -14.15 -2.36 -3.26
C SER A 48 -14.14 -3.50 -4.28
N SER A 49 -12.98 -3.83 -4.87
CA SER A 49 -12.88 -4.83 -5.94
C SER A 49 -13.01 -6.28 -5.45
N GLU A 50 -12.41 -6.60 -4.30
CA GLU A 50 -12.32 -7.98 -3.79
C GLU A 50 -13.38 -8.29 -2.74
N VAL A 51 -13.48 -7.47 -1.69
CA VAL A 51 -14.35 -7.77 -0.53
C VAL A 51 -15.79 -7.38 -0.83
N MET A 52 -16.01 -6.17 -1.31
CA MET A 52 -17.37 -5.69 -1.54
C MET A 52 -18.04 -6.37 -2.73
N ARG A 53 -17.29 -6.89 -3.71
CA ARG A 53 -17.85 -7.71 -4.80
C ARG A 53 -18.42 -9.02 -4.27
N GLY A 54 -17.71 -9.68 -3.35
CA GLY A 54 -18.18 -10.91 -2.70
C GLY A 54 -19.32 -10.68 -1.70
N VAL A 55 -19.31 -9.56 -0.98
CA VAL A 55 -20.41 -9.18 -0.06
C VAL A 55 -21.65 -8.75 -0.85
N ALA A 56 -21.51 -7.97 -1.92
CA ALA A 56 -22.63 -7.53 -2.76
C ALA A 56 -23.29 -8.68 -3.52
N SER A 57 -22.55 -9.75 -3.85
CA SER A 57 -23.13 -10.99 -4.39
C SER A 57 -23.76 -11.88 -3.31
N SER A 58 -23.31 -11.79 -2.05
CA SER A 58 -23.91 -12.53 -0.92
C SER A 58 -25.18 -11.85 -0.36
N VAL A 59 -25.36 -10.56 -0.63
CA VAL A 59 -26.58 -9.79 -0.35
C VAL A 59 -27.62 -9.95 -1.47
N ALA A 60 -27.26 -10.60 -2.59
CA ALA A 60 -28.24 -10.95 -3.62
C ALA A 60 -29.31 -11.87 -3.01
N PRO A 61 -30.62 -11.57 -3.20
CA PRO A 61 -31.69 -12.40 -2.70
C PRO A 61 -31.50 -13.86 -3.15
N PHE A 62 -31.60 -14.78 -2.19
CA PHE A 62 -31.66 -16.22 -2.42
C PHE A 62 -32.65 -16.54 -3.56
N PRO A 63 -32.28 -17.36 -4.57
CA PRO A 63 -33.08 -17.50 -5.77
C PRO A 63 -34.24 -18.47 -5.50
N THR A 64 -35.37 -17.97 -5.03
CA THR A 64 -36.67 -18.65 -5.21
C THR A 64 -37.19 -18.27 -6.60
N SER A 65 -36.94 -19.17 -7.54
CA SER A 65 -37.46 -19.27 -8.91
C SER A 65 -38.16 -18.04 -9.51
N ALA A 66 -37.51 -17.49 -10.53
CA ALA A 66 -38.08 -17.00 -11.78
C ALA A 66 -39.50 -16.41 -11.68
N GLU A 67 -39.59 -15.14 -11.31
CA GLU A 67 -40.14 -14.11 -12.19
C GLU A 67 -39.93 -12.75 -11.56
N GLU A 68 -39.55 -11.83 -12.42
CA GLU A 68 -39.37 -10.41 -12.22
C GLU A 68 -40.49 -9.81 -11.37
N LEU A 69 -40.19 -9.41 -10.13
CA LEU A 69 -40.92 -8.32 -9.51
C LEU A 69 -40.00 -7.11 -9.41
N GLN A 70 -40.09 -6.28 -10.45
CA GLN A 70 -40.01 -4.83 -10.39
C GLN A 70 -40.31 -4.29 -8.98
N THR A 71 -39.28 -4.16 -8.14
CA THR A 71 -39.33 -3.31 -6.96
C THR A 71 -38.08 -2.45 -6.98
N SER A 72 -38.29 -1.26 -7.54
CA SER A 72 -37.34 -0.28 -8.06
C SER A 72 -36.47 0.44 -7.00
N SER A 73 -35.99 -0.28 -5.99
CA SER A 73 -35.10 0.25 -4.95
C SER A 73 -33.82 -0.59 -4.74
N ALA A 74 -33.77 -1.81 -5.28
CA ALA A 74 -32.61 -2.72 -5.18
C ALA A 74 -31.29 -2.26 -5.86
N PRO A 75 -31.27 -1.62 -7.05
CA PRO A 75 -30.00 -1.27 -7.69
C PRO A 75 -29.26 -0.13 -6.98
N MET A 76 -29.99 0.74 -6.26
CA MET A 76 -29.41 1.90 -5.57
C MET A 76 -28.64 1.48 -4.32
N ILE A 77 -29.18 0.55 -3.52
CA ILE A 77 -28.52 0.02 -2.31
C ILE A 77 -27.25 -0.76 -2.69
N GLN A 78 -27.30 -1.55 -3.78
CA GLN A 78 -26.13 -2.29 -4.26
C GLN A 78 -25.04 -1.35 -4.81
N GLY A 79 -25.41 -0.30 -5.55
CA GLY A 79 -24.47 0.74 -5.99
C GLY A 79 -23.85 1.51 -4.82
N LEU A 80 -24.65 1.82 -3.78
CA LEU A 80 -24.19 2.50 -2.58
C LEU A 80 -23.27 1.62 -1.71
N LEU A 81 -23.55 0.33 -1.59
CA LEU A 81 -22.66 -0.61 -0.91
C LEU A 81 -21.35 -0.80 -1.68
N ARG A 82 -21.42 -0.98 -3.01
CA ARG A 82 -20.26 -1.24 -3.86
C ARG A 82 -19.31 -0.04 -4.03
N TYR A 83 -19.87 1.15 -4.20
CA TYR A 83 -19.10 2.37 -4.46
C TYR A 83 -19.17 3.39 -3.32
N GLY A 84 -20.32 3.52 -2.65
CA GLY A 84 -20.52 4.48 -1.56
C GLY A 84 -19.75 4.13 -0.29
N VAL A 85 -19.81 2.88 0.18
CA VAL A 85 -19.09 2.47 1.41
C VAL A 85 -17.57 2.59 1.25
N PRO A 86 -16.94 2.11 0.15
CA PRO A 86 -15.49 2.24 0.00
C PRO A 86 -15.03 3.68 -0.25
N THR A 87 -15.80 4.50 -0.96
CA THR A 87 -15.45 5.93 -1.14
C THR A 87 -15.56 6.70 0.16
N LEU A 88 -16.61 6.47 0.95
CA LEU A 88 -16.76 7.08 2.27
C LEU A 88 -15.64 6.65 3.22
N LEU A 89 -15.29 5.35 3.22
CA LEU A 89 -14.18 4.81 4.02
C LEU A 89 -12.83 5.38 3.57
N GLY A 90 -12.61 5.53 2.27
CA GLY A 90 -11.42 6.15 1.70
C GLY A 90 -11.30 7.63 2.06
N LEU A 91 -12.41 8.39 2.01
CA LEU A 91 -12.45 9.79 2.43
C LEU A 91 -12.23 9.95 3.94
N LEU A 92 -12.86 9.12 4.76
CA LEU A 92 -12.62 9.08 6.21
C LEU A 92 -11.18 8.72 6.53
N GLY A 93 -10.63 7.70 5.87
CA GLY A 93 -9.24 7.30 6.03
C GLY A 93 -8.27 8.40 5.60
N CYS A 94 -8.54 9.10 4.50
CA CYS A 94 -7.75 10.24 4.03
C CYS A 94 -7.82 11.43 5.02
N TRP A 95 -9.00 11.70 5.59
CA TRP A 95 -9.19 12.70 6.63
C TRP A 95 -8.42 12.34 7.92
N VAL A 96 -8.53 11.09 8.38
CA VAL A 96 -7.77 10.59 9.55
C VAL A 96 -6.26 10.69 9.29
N ALA A 97 -5.80 10.31 8.10
CA ALA A 97 -4.40 10.41 7.69
C ALA A 97 -3.89 11.86 7.76
N TYR A 98 -4.63 12.80 7.17
CA TYR A 98 -4.31 14.23 7.25
C TYR A 98 -4.24 14.73 8.69
N ARG A 99 -5.16 14.28 9.55
CA ARG A 99 -5.21 14.70 10.97
C ARG A 99 -4.11 14.07 11.80
N ALA A 100 -3.78 12.81 11.57
CA ALA A 100 -2.68 12.11 12.22
C ALA A 100 -1.32 12.79 11.92
N VAL A 101 -1.07 13.15 10.65
CA VAL A 101 0.18 13.84 10.26
C VAL A 101 0.28 15.26 10.83
N ASN A 102 -0.87 15.91 11.05
CA ASN A 102 -0.92 17.24 11.64
C ASN A 102 -0.92 17.26 13.17
N TYR A 103 -0.90 16.10 13.83
CA TYR A 103 -0.82 16.01 15.29
C TYR A 103 0.56 16.47 15.79
N PRO A 104 0.64 17.38 16.80
CA PRO A 104 1.88 18.06 17.17
C PRO A 104 3.03 17.12 17.55
N ARG A 105 2.76 16.04 18.29
CA ARG A 105 3.79 15.07 18.70
C ARG A 105 4.39 14.31 17.52
N PHE A 106 3.56 13.95 16.54
CA PHE A 106 4.03 13.23 15.35
C PHE A 106 4.78 14.17 14.40
N ALA A 107 4.33 15.42 14.30
CA ALA A 107 5.03 16.45 13.54
C ALA A 107 6.44 16.75 14.10
N ASP A 108 6.60 16.84 15.43
CA ASP A 108 7.91 16.98 16.07
C ASP A 108 8.84 15.80 15.77
N PHE A 109 8.31 14.57 15.75
CA PHE A 109 9.06 13.38 15.34
C PHE A 109 9.52 13.47 13.88
N LEU A 110 8.63 13.83 12.95
CA LEU A 110 8.98 13.97 11.53
C LEU A 110 10.07 15.03 11.31
N ILE A 111 10.03 16.13 12.07
CA ILE A 111 11.06 17.17 12.02
C ILE A 111 12.39 16.65 12.58
N SER A 112 12.37 15.85 13.64
CA SER A 112 13.57 15.20 14.17
C SER A 112 14.17 14.20 13.17
N VAL A 113 13.33 13.41 12.47
CA VAL A 113 13.78 12.47 11.44
C VAL A 113 14.37 13.21 10.25
N GLU A 114 13.77 14.33 9.82
CA GLU A 114 14.34 15.20 8.79
C GLU A 114 15.74 15.69 9.20
N ALA A 115 15.89 16.16 10.44
CA ALA A 115 17.17 16.59 10.98
C ALA A 115 18.18 15.45 11.08
N GLU A 116 17.74 14.23 11.37
CA GLU A 116 18.60 13.05 11.47
C GLU A 116 19.06 12.56 10.10
N ILE A 117 18.17 12.55 9.10
CA ILE A 117 18.51 12.19 7.71
C ILE A 117 19.48 13.21 7.10
N ASN A 118 19.37 14.49 7.44
CA ASN A 118 20.29 15.52 6.98
C ASN A 118 21.73 15.34 7.52
N LYS A 119 21.91 14.58 8.61
CA LYS A 119 23.25 14.24 9.13
C LYS A 119 23.87 13.09 8.36
N VAL A 120 23.06 12.26 7.69
CA VAL A 120 23.56 11.11 6.93
C VAL A 120 24.22 11.62 5.66
N SER A 121 25.55 11.52 5.61
CA SER A 121 26.33 11.78 4.40
C SER A 121 26.10 10.65 3.40
N TRP A 122 25.14 10.82 2.50
CA TRP A 122 24.83 9.82 1.48
C TRP A 122 26.01 9.65 0.51
N PRO A 123 26.29 8.41 0.06
CA PRO A 123 27.35 8.14 -0.91
C PRO A 123 27.11 8.91 -2.20
N SER A 124 28.21 9.32 -2.85
CA SER A 124 28.11 9.98 -4.15
C SER A 124 27.54 9.03 -5.21
N MET A 125 26.86 9.57 -6.22
CA MET A 125 26.29 8.76 -7.32
C MET A 125 27.34 7.90 -8.05
N GLY A 126 28.63 8.28 -8.03
CA GLY A 126 29.71 7.47 -8.58
C GLY A 126 30.03 6.23 -7.74
N GLU A 127 29.98 6.37 -6.41
CA GLU A 127 30.18 5.27 -5.47
C GLU A 127 29.02 4.27 -5.51
N LEU A 128 27.78 4.78 -5.55
CA LEU A 128 26.57 3.98 -5.74
C LEU A 128 26.63 3.16 -7.04
N LYS A 129 27.02 3.78 -8.16
CA LYS A 129 27.15 3.08 -9.44
C LYS A 129 28.22 1.97 -9.39
N ARG A 130 29.38 2.25 -8.79
CA ARG A 130 30.47 1.27 -8.66
C ARG A 130 30.11 0.11 -7.73
N GLY A 131 29.31 0.35 -6.69
CA GLY A 131 28.80 -0.72 -5.81
C GLY A 131 27.74 -1.58 -6.50
N THR A 132 26.71 -0.94 -7.05
CA THR A 132 25.57 -1.65 -7.65
C THR A 132 25.96 -2.43 -8.92
N ILE A 133 26.91 -1.94 -9.73
CA ILE A 133 27.36 -2.66 -10.94
C ILE A 133 28.01 -4.00 -10.61
N VAL A 134 28.75 -4.09 -9.49
CA VAL A 134 29.36 -5.34 -9.04
C VAL A 134 28.28 -6.34 -8.64
N VAL A 135 27.28 -5.90 -7.86
CA VAL A 135 26.18 -6.78 -7.42
C VAL A 135 25.39 -7.31 -8.61
N ILE A 136 25.02 -6.41 -9.54
CA ILE A 136 24.31 -6.82 -10.76
C ILE A 136 25.15 -7.78 -11.59
N SER A 137 26.46 -7.53 -11.71
CA SER A 137 27.38 -8.43 -12.44
C SER A 137 27.44 -9.82 -11.81
N VAL A 138 27.50 -9.92 -10.48
CA VAL A 138 27.53 -11.21 -9.76
C VAL A 138 26.18 -11.93 -9.89
N MET A 139 25.05 -11.24 -9.68
CA MET A 139 23.72 -11.83 -9.85
C MET A 139 23.50 -12.35 -11.27
N PHE A 140 23.93 -11.59 -12.28
CA PHE A 140 23.86 -11.98 -13.68
C PHE A 140 24.77 -13.18 -14.01
N SER A 141 26.02 -13.16 -13.53
CA SER A 141 26.96 -14.27 -13.71
C SER A 141 26.43 -15.57 -13.09
N LEU A 142 25.85 -15.47 -11.89
CA LEU A 142 25.25 -16.62 -11.21
C LEU A 142 24.01 -17.14 -11.96
N GLY A 143 23.17 -16.23 -12.49
CA GLY A 143 22.04 -16.59 -13.35
C GLY A 143 22.45 -17.33 -14.62
N ILE A 144 23.54 -16.90 -15.27
CA ILE A 144 24.12 -17.62 -16.41
C ILE A 144 24.58 -19.01 -15.99
N THR A 145 25.35 -19.13 -14.91
CA THR A 145 25.85 -20.43 -14.43
C THR A 145 24.70 -21.39 -14.12
N LEU A 146 23.64 -20.93 -13.44
CA LEU A 146 22.45 -21.73 -13.18
C LEU A 146 21.76 -22.16 -14.47
N THR A 147 21.64 -21.26 -15.45
CA THR A 147 21.03 -21.58 -16.75
C THR A 147 21.84 -22.63 -17.50
N LEU A 148 23.17 -22.52 -17.49
CA LEU A 148 24.07 -23.49 -18.09
C LEU A 148 23.93 -24.86 -17.44
N TYR A 149 23.85 -24.93 -16.10
CA TYR A 149 23.61 -26.19 -15.41
C TYR A 149 22.24 -26.78 -15.77
N ASN A 150 21.18 -25.98 -15.77
CA ASN A 150 19.85 -26.45 -16.17
C ASN A 150 19.85 -27.00 -17.61
N SER A 151 20.46 -26.28 -18.56
CA SER A 151 20.56 -26.75 -19.95
C SER A 151 21.42 -28.01 -20.08
N PHE A 152 22.54 -28.08 -19.36
CA PHE A 152 23.43 -29.24 -19.36
C PHE A 152 22.71 -30.49 -18.84
N TRP A 153 22.04 -30.40 -17.69
CA TRP A 153 21.32 -31.52 -17.09
C TRP A 153 20.12 -31.94 -17.94
N TYR A 154 19.37 -30.98 -18.50
CA TYR A 154 18.28 -31.28 -19.43
C TYR A 154 18.78 -32.08 -20.63
N TRP A 155 19.86 -31.63 -21.28
CA TRP A 155 20.46 -32.33 -22.40
C TRP A 155 20.97 -33.73 -22.01
N PHE A 156 21.65 -33.85 -20.87
CA PHE A 156 22.18 -35.11 -20.37
C PHE A 156 21.07 -36.15 -20.11
N PHE A 157 20.01 -35.77 -19.40
CA PHE A 157 18.89 -36.67 -19.11
C PHE A 157 18.05 -37.00 -20.36
N LYS A 158 18.01 -36.10 -21.35
CA LYS A 158 17.42 -36.39 -22.67
C LYS A 158 18.21 -37.47 -23.41
N VAL A 159 19.54 -37.42 -23.39
CA VAL A 159 20.40 -38.44 -24.04
C VAL A 159 20.26 -39.82 -23.38
N ILE A 160 20.10 -39.87 -22.05
CA ILE A 160 19.91 -41.13 -21.31
C ILE A 160 18.50 -41.72 -21.51
N GLY A 161 17.58 -40.99 -22.14
CA GLY A 161 16.22 -41.45 -22.40
C GLY A 161 15.32 -41.46 -21.16
N VAL A 162 15.72 -40.77 -20.10
CA VAL A 162 14.90 -40.56 -18.89
C VAL A 162 13.86 -39.47 -19.13
N LEU A 163 14.18 -38.47 -19.96
CA LEU A 163 13.26 -37.42 -20.39
C LEU A 163 12.71 -37.75 -21.78
N GLU A 164 11.41 -38.00 -21.89
CA GLU A 164 10.71 -38.07 -23.17
C GLU A 164 10.51 -36.65 -23.71
N ASP A 165 10.76 -36.46 -25.01
CA ASP A 165 10.57 -35.17 -25.69
C ASP A 165 9.07 -34.88 -25.71
N ILE A 166 8.53 -34.24 -24.67
CA ILE A 166 7.20 -33.65 -24.74
C ILE A 166 7.37 -32.42 -25.65
N GLY A 167 7.37 -32.70 -26.95
CA GLY A 167 7.17 -31.69 -27.98
C GLY A 167 5.85 -30.96 -27.73
N PRO A 168 5.68 -29.73 -28.23
CA PRO A 168 4.47 -28.96 -27.97
C PRO A 168 3.27 -29.79 -28.44
N SER A 169 2.49 -30.29 -27.48
CA SER A 169 1.14 -30.76 -27.76
C SER A 169 0.36 -29.53 -28.21
N GLU A 170 -0.22 -29.61 -29.41
CA GLU A 170 -1.23 -28.65 -29.87
C GLU A 170 -2.27 -28.31 -28.79
#